data_AF-A0A6G3LMX8-F1
#
_entry.id   AF-A0A6G3LMX8-F1
#
_cell.length_a   1.000
_cell.length_b   1.000
_cell.length_c   1.000
_cell.angle_alpha   90.00
_cell.angle_beta   90.00
_cell.angle_gamma   90.00
#
_symmetry.space_group_name_H-M   'P 1'
#
loop_
_entity.id
_entity.type
_entity.pdbx_description
1 polymer ?
#
loop_
_entity_poly.entity_id
_entity_poly.type
_entity_poly.pdbx_seq_one_letter_code
_entity_poly.pdbx_strand_id
1 'polypeptide(L)'
;MAELIKLGNFLEYLGELFPEARSTLRILALFLKNPEETFTRYRVEKEALVSHARPILQRFVSLGILEIVDENPISYRLNKNSYVLRQMLDLLV
;
A
#
# COMPACT_ATOMS: atom_id res chain seq x y z
N MET A 1 -7.02 -8.28 -10.06
CA MET A 1 -6.26 -9.01 -9.01
C MET A 1 -4.84 -9.31 -9.45
N ALA A 2 -4.63 -10.06 -10.55
CA ALA A 2 -3.29 -10.35 -11.06
C ALA A 2 -2.46 -9.08 -11.36
N GLU A 3 -3.09 -8.04 -11.91
CA GLU A 3 -2.42 -6.76 -12.22
C GLU A 3 -1.98 -6.00 -10.97
N LEU A 4 -2.76 -6.03 -9.88
CA LEU A 4 -2.39 -5.42 -8.60
C LEU A 4 -1.15 -6.09 -8.02
N ILE A 5 -1.11 -7.43 -8.05
CA ILE A 5 0.04 -8.20 -7.58
C ILE A 5 1.26 -7.90 -8.45
N LYS A 6 1.09 -7.83 -9.79
CA LYS A 6 2.16 -7.47 -10.73
C LYS A 6 2.70 -6.07 -10.44
N LEU A 7 1.83 -5.10 -10.20
CA LEU A 7 2.21 -3.74 -9.80
C LEU A 7 2.95 -3.76 -8.45
N GLY A 8 2.44 -4.48 -7.45
CA GLY A 8 3.11 -4.62 -6.15
C GLY A 8 4.53 -5.17 -6.27
N ASN A 9 4.74 -6.21 -7.08
CA ASN A 9 6.08 -6.75 -7.37
C ASN A 9 6.98 -5.72 -8.09
N PHE A 10 6.43 -4.95 -9.02
CA PHE A 10 7.16 -3.88 -9.69
C PHE A 10 7.57 -2.76 -8.72
N LEU A 11 6.72 -2.39 -7.76
CA LEU A 11 7.05 -1.38 -6.74
C LEU A 11 8.16 -1.84 -5.80
N GLU A 12 8.24 -3.14 -5.48
CA GLU A 12 9.37 -3.68 -4.72
C GLU A 12 10.69 -3.47 -5.46
N TYR A 13 10.71 -3.73 -6.78
CA TYR A 13 11.87 -3.47 -7.62
C TYR A 13 12.24 -1.98 -7.67
N LEU A 14 11.25 -1.08 -7.83
CA LEU A 14 11.48 0.37 -7.76
C LEU A 14 12.04 0.80 -6.40
N GLY A 15 11.65 0.14 -5.31
CA GLY A 15 12.20 0.41 -3.98
C GLY A 15 13.69 0.15 -3.85
N GLU A 16 14.26 -0.71 -4.70
CA GLU A 16 15.71 -0.91 -4.79
C GLU A 16 16.41 0.22 -5.56
N LEU A 17 15.74 0.82 -6.54
CA LEU A 17 16.27 1.94 -7.34
C LEU A 17 16.14 3.30 -6.64
N PHE A 18 15.14 3.47 -5.77
CA PHE A 18 14.82 4.74 -5.09
C PHE A 18 14.78 4.57 -3.56
N PRO A 19 15.95 4.55 -2.88
CA PRO A 19 16.04 4.31 -1.44
C PRO A 19 15.20 5.27 -0.58
N GLU A 20 15.09 6.54 -0.99
CA GLU A 20 14.33 7.58 -0.28
C GLU A 20 12.83 7.32 -0.31
N ALA A 21 12.33 6.62 -1.34
CA ALA A 21 10.93 6.25 -1.49
C ALA A 21 10.63 4.82 -1.01
N ARG A 22 11.66 4.04 -0.65
CA ARG A 22 11.58 2.59 -0.38
C ARG A 22 10.48 2.23 0.61
N SER A 23 10.40 2.92 1.75
CA SER A 23 9.38 2.61 2.76
C SER A 23 7.96 2.80 2.24
N THR A 24 7.72 3.89 1.51
CA THR A 24 6.42 4.17 0.88
C THR A 24 6.05 3.11 -0.14
N LEU A 25 7.01 2.72 -0.99
CA LEU A 25 6.81 1.71 -2.02
C LEU A 25 6.54 0.32 -1.43
N ARG A 26 7.27 -0.09 -0.38
CA ARG A 26 7.06 -1.37 0.31
C ARG A 26 5.70 -1.45 0.98
N ILE A 27 5.26 -0.37 1.62
CA ILE A 27 3.92 -0.31 2.22
C ILE A 27 2.87 -0.45 1.12
N LEU A 28 2.97 0.30 0.01
CA LEU A 28 2.00 0.18 -1.08
C LEU A 28 2.01 -1.22 -1.71
N ALA A 29 3.19 -1.79 -1.93
CA ALA A 29 3.34 -3.16 -2.43
C ALA A 29 2.67 -4.19 -1.52
N LEU A 30 2.79 -4.06 -0.19
CA LEU A 30 2.14 -4.96 0.78
C LEU A 30 0.62 -5.01 0.56
N PHE A 31 -0.04 -3.85 0.43
CA PHE A 31 -1.49 -3.80 0.21
C PHE A 31 -1.89 -4.28 -1.19
N LEU A 32 -1.09 -3.99 -2.22
CA LEU A 32 -1.38 -4.43 -3.59
C LEU A 32 -1.23 -5.95 -3.77
N LYS A 33 -0.28 -6.56 -3.06
CA LYS A 33 -0.04 -8.01 -3.07
C LYS A 33 -1.09 -8.76 -2.24
N ASN A 34 -1.70 -8.10 -1.26
CA ASN A 34 -2.72 -8.66 -0.36
C ASN A 34 -4.00 -7.79 -0.34
N PRO A 35 -4.69 -7.61 -1.49
CA PRO A 35 -5.75 -6.60 -1.63
C PRO A 35 -7.05 -6.93 -0.86
N GLU A 36 -7.19 -8.17 -0.38
CA GLU A 36 -8.30 -8.61 0.45
C GLU A 36 -7.99 -8.50 1.96
N GLU A 37 -6.71 -8.34 2.31
CA GLU A 37 -6.29 -8.33 3.70
C GLU A 37 -6.44 -6.95 4.35
N THR A 38 -6.58 -7.00 5.67
CA THR A 38 -6.64 -5.84 6.54
C THR A 38 -5.42 -5.84 7.45
N PHE A 39 -4.77 -4.70 7.58
CA PHE A 39 -3.54 -4.55 8.36
C PHE A 39 -3.70 -3.46 9.40
N THR A 40 -3.28 -3.74 10.64
CA THR A 40 -3.00 -2.69 11.62
C THR A 40 -1.67 -2.02 11.28
N ARG A 41 -1.43 -0.82 11.81
CA ARG A 41 -0.11 -0.16 11.67
C ARG A 41 1.05 -1.07 12.08
N TYR A 42 0.90 -1.81 13.18
CA TYR A 42 1.92 -2.72 13.68
C TYR A 42 2.20 -3.86 12.70
N ARG A 43 1.16 -4.45 12.10
CA ARG A 43 1.34 -5.47 11.04
C ARG A 43 2.05 -4.89 9.83
N VAL A 44 1.68 -3.69 9.38
CA VAL A 44 2.35 -3.02 8.26
C VAL A 44 3.85 -2.83 8.53
N GLU A 45 4.22 -2.30 9.70
CA GLU A 45 5.62 -2.06 10.07
C GLU A 45 6.42 -3.37 10.07
N LYS A 46 5.84 -4.45 10.62
CA LYS A 46 6.45 -5.77 10.67
C LYS A 46 6.59 -6.42 9.29
N GLU A 47 5.53 -6.44 8.49
CA GLU A 47 5.48 -7.19 7.23
C GLU A 47 6.19 -6.45 6.08
N ALA A 48 6.08 -5.11 6.03
CA ALA A 48 6.80 -4.32 5.04
C ALA A 48 8.26 -4.05 5.43
N LEU A 49 8.69 -4.47 6.63
CA LEU A 49 10.03 -4.21 7.19
C LEU A 49 10.37 -2.71 7.17
N VAL A 50 9.49 -1.90 7.75
CA VAL A 50 9.60 -0.43 7.82
C VAL A 50 9.32 0.08 9.23
N SER A 51 9.82 1.27 9.55
CA SER A 51 9.50 1.98 10.79
C SER A 51 8.67 3.22 10.51
N HIS A 52 7.92 3.70 11.52
CA HIS A 52 7.13 4.93 11.44
C HIS A 52 6.13 4.95 10.27
N ALA A 53 5.36 3.87 10.07
CA ALA A 53 4.45 3.77 8.93
C ALA A 53 3.25 4.74 8.99
N ARG A 54 2.96 5.31 10.17
CA ARG A 54 1.77 6.15 10.42
C ARG A 54 1.58 7.29 9.40
N PRO A 55 2.58 8.15 9.11
CA PRO A 55 2.38 9.27 8.18
C PRO A 55 2.10 8.79 6.75
N ILE A 56 2.71 7.68 6.33
CA ILE A 56 2.52 7.08 5.01
C ILE A 56 1.09 6.53 4.90
N LEU A 57 0.64 5.77 5.90
CA LEU A 57 -0.72 5.23 5.95
C LEU A 57 -1.77 6.34 5.93
N GLN A 58 -1.58 7.40 6.72
CA GLN A 58 -2.47 8.57 6.72
C GLN A 58 -2.52 9.23 5.34
N ARG A 59 -1.36 9.38 4.68
CA ARG A 59 -1.30 9.93 3.32
C ARG A 59 -2.04 9.04 2.33
N PHE A 60 -1.87 7.73 2.38
CA PHE A 60 -2.60 6.81 1.51
C PHE A 60 -4.11 6.83 1.73
N VAL A 61 -4.56 6.99 2.98
CA VAL A 61 -5.98 7.21 3.28
C VAL A 61 -6.46 8.55 2.69
N SER A 62 -5.71 9.64 2.85
CA SER A 62 -6.08 10.94 2.28
C SER A 62 -6.13 10.96 0.74
N LEU A 63 -5.33 10.11 0.10
CA LEU A 63 -5.32 9.93 -1.35
C LEU A 63 -6.40 8.94 -1.83
N GLY A 64 -7.14 8.34 -0.91
CA GLY A 64 -8.15 7.32 -1.21
C GLY A 64 -7.57 6.00 -1.74
N ILE A 65 -6.28 5.73 -1.51
CA ILE A 65 -5.63 4.46 -1.86
C ILE A 65 -5.98 3.38 -0.84
N LEU A 66 -6.01 3.76 0.44
CA LEU A 66 -6.45 2.92 1.55
C LEU A 66 -7.74 3.47 2.16
N GLU A 67 -8.47 2.60 2.83
CA GLU A 67 -9.61 2.93 3.69
C GLU A 67 -9.37 2.40 5.11
N ILE A 68 -9.95 3.09 6.10
CA ILE A 68 -9.98 2.63 7.48
C ILE A 68 -11.23 1.76 7.66
N VAL A 69 -11.06 0.54 8.16
CA VAL A 69 -12.14 -0.45 8.30
C VAL A 69 -12.49 -0.75 9.77
N ASP A 70 -11.60 -0.42 10.70
CA ASP A 70 -11.79 -0.50 12.15
C ASP A 70 -10.99 0.64 12.80
N GLU A 71 -11.46 1.16 13.93
CA GLU A 71 -10.79 2.20 14.71
C GLU A 71 -10.07 1.65 15.97
N ASN A 72 -10.39 0.43 16.43
CA ASN A 72 -9.92 -0.12 17.71
C ASN A 72 -9.40 -1.58 17.60
N PRO A 73 -8.14 -1.82 17.18
CA PRO A 73 -7.15 -0.85 16.74
C PRO A 73 -7.36 -0.41 15.28
N ILE A 74 -6.89 0.80 14.94
CA ILE A 74 -6.99 1.32 13.57
C ILE A 74 -6.42 0.32 12.57
N SER A 75 -7.28 -0.08 11.64
CA SER A 75 -7.00 -1.10 10.64
C SER A 75 -7.29 -0.55 9.24
N TYR A 76 -6.39 -0.86 8.31
CA TYR A 76 -6.37 -0.33 6.96
C TYR A 76 -6.59 -1.46 5.95
N ARG A 77 -7.30 -1.16 4.85
CA ARG A 77 -7.47 -2.06 3.70
C ARG A 77 -7.26 -1.28 2.41
N LEU A 78 -6.89 -1.99 1.33
CA LEU A 78 -6.84 -1.42 0.00
C LEU A 78 -8.24 -0.96 -0.44
N ASN A 79 -8.38 0.31 -0.83
CA ASN A 79 -9.62 0.81 -1.40
C ASN A 79 -9.73 0.36 -2.87
N LYS A 80 -10.51 -0.69 -3.14
CA LYS A 80 -10.70 -1.22 -4.50
C LYS A 80 -11.41 -0.26 -5.45
N ASN A 81 -12.07 0.75 -4.91
CA ASN A 81 -12.72 1.81 -5.68
C ASN A 81 -11.82 3.05 -5.85
N SER A 82 -10.54 2.97 -5.46
CA SER A 82 -9.59 4.07 -5.57
C SER A 82 -9.41 4.52 -7.02
N TYR A 83 -9.70 5.80 -7.27
CA TYR A 83 -9.42 6.43 -8.57
C TYR A 83 -7.92 6.44 -8.89
N VAL A 84 -7.08 6.69 -7.87
CA VAL A 84 -5.62 6.70 -8.03
C VAL A 84 -5.11 5.33 -8.47
N LEU A 85 -5.58 4.25 -7.83
CA LEU A 85 -5.16 2.90 -8.22
C LEU A 85 -5.60 2.53 -9.64
N ARG A 86 -6.82 2.92 -10.05
CA ARG A 86 -7.27 2.72 -11.43
C ARG A 86 -6.34 3.41 -12.42
N GLN A 87 -6.02 4.69 -12.20
CA GLN A 87 -5.09 5.42 -13.05
C GLN A 87 -3.68 4.79 -13.10
N MET A 88 -3.18 4.27 -11.97
CA MET A 88 -1.89 3.58 -11.96
C MET A 88 -1.90 2.28 -12.77
N LEU A 89 -3.02 1.56 -12.77
CA LEU A 89 -3.18 0.33 -13.55
C LEU A 89 -3.34 0.62 -15.04
N ASP A 90 -4.08 1.67 -15.40
CA ASP A 90 -4.28 2.09 -16.80
C ASP A 90 -2.96 2.48 -17.49
N LEU A 91 -1.95 2.94 -16.73
CA LEU A 91 -0.62 3.25 -17.27
C LEU A 91 0.24 2.00 -17.57
N LEU A 92 -0.15 0.82 -17.08
CA LEU A 92 0.60 -0.43 -17.23
C LEU A 92 0.03 -1.36 -18.31
N VAL A 93 -1.14 -1.03 -18.85
CA VAL A 93 -1.89 -1.77 -19.88
C VAL A 93 -1.89 -0.97 -21.18
#